data_AF-A0A7Y3ZXV8-F1
#
_entry.id   AF-A0A7Y3ZXV8-F1
#
_cell.length_a   1.000
_cell.length_b   1.000
_cell.length_c   1.000
_cell.angle_alpha   90.00
_cell.angle_beta   90.00
_cell.angle_gamma   90.00
#
_symmetry.space_group_name_H-M   'P 1'
#
loop_
_entity.id
_entity.type
_entity.pdbx_description
1 polymer ?
#
loop_
_entity_poly.entity_id
_entity_poly.type
_entity_poly.pdbx_seq_one_letter_code
_entity_poly.pdbx_strand_id
1 'polypeptide(L)'
;MKGYLHQKGAAGALFLCVLPLMIGLFVFCVQVAQQLQAHSKLTEATEVASLALAARTEGSTATNKEYAERIITRYIDKSTKRIDIDIDEKKCDYSDGCVQKSGEIAPYKQVNLSARSYHDSWLSYEPFNLKPEFNVAGKSVSHRYIPQPMDVYFILDVSDSMKLLMKDGKKRIDTVKLTIERFVDYLGKLPTEKKSRVALLAYGHVHVKESLGPPVVIRNGSQNLHWQKKIVYEYDNDDAQKTVESMFSYFKIVKEIKGVNRNMSPHDIDAQINENNEIEEKYPFYDIPLTDQYNEFKRRLKGIPVKGSTQSWQGIIAAAQEAYQVKDDERNPEQVFIVLSDGKDMGYGRNNLKYYVDNGLCKKLKSKISNKANRFTRNTSQNMEPTKVRMAVIGVDFHPVDNSGFTECFGNNIVKAEDGDEIYKHILNLINEESGNLRG
;
A
#
# COMPACT_ATOMS: atom_id res chain seq x y z
N MET A 1 75.93 -55.58 11.61
CA MET A 1 75.01 -54.56 12.19
C MET A 1 75.34 -53.22 11.57
N LYS A 2 74.31 -52.51 11.07
CA LYS A 2 74.39 -51.27 10.30
C LYS A 2 75.02 -50.13 11.11
N GLY A 3 76.03 -49.48 10.54
CA GLY A 3 76.61 -48.25 11.08
C GLY A 3 75.63 -47.09 10.94
N TYR A 4 75.18 -46.55 12.07
CA TYR A 4 74.44 -45.29 12.14
C TYR A 4 75.41 -44.13 11.90
N LEU A 5 75.30 -43.49 10.73
CA LEU A 5 75.98 -42.23 10.45
C LEU A 5 75.42 -41.13 11.36
N HIS A 6 76.29 -40.57 12.19
CA HIS A 6 76.04 -39.41 13.04
C HIS A 6 75.83 -38.15 12.18
N GLN A 7 74.58 -37.69 12.01
CA GLN A 7 74.31 -36.33 11.53
C GLN A 7 74.54 -35.34 12.67
N LYS A 8 75.74 -34.75 12.75
CA LYS A 8 76.03 -33.64 13.67
C LYS A 8 75.73 -32.32 12.96
N GLY A 9 74.71 -31.59 13.42
CA GLY A 9 74.54 -30.15 13.20
C GLY A 9 73.78 -29.66 11.96
N ALA A 10 73.70 -30.44 10.86
CA ALA A 10 73.03 -30.00 9.63
C ALA A 10 71.53 -29.68 9.83
N ALA A 11 70.81 -30.49 10.60
CA ALA A 11 69.39 -30.26 10.89
C ALA A 11 69.16 -29.00 11.75
N GLY A 12 70.08 -28.68 12.66
CA GLY A 12 70.01 -27.46 13.48
C GLY A 12 70.26 -26.19 12.67
N ALA A 13 71.20 -26.23 11.72
CA ALA A 13 71.44 -25.12 10.78
C ALA A 13 70.24 -24.88 9.86
N LEU A 14 69.62 -25.96 9.36
CA LEU A 14 68.42 -25.90 8.52
C LEU A 14 67.22 -25.33 9.31
N PHE A 15 67.06 -25.73 10.58
CA PHE A 15 66.06 -25.18 11.49
C PHE A 15 66.26 -23.67 11.74
N LEU A 16 67.50 -23.22 11.97
CA LEU A 16 67.82 -21.80 12.12
C LEU A 16 67.55 -20.98 10.86
N CYS A 17 67.64 -21.57 9.67
CA CYS A 17 67.28 -20.91 8.41
C CYS A 17 65.76 -20.89 8.14
N VAL A 18 65.03 -21.95 8.50
CA VAL A 18 63.59 -22.08 8.20
C VAL A 18 62.71 -21.40 9.25
N LEU A 19 63.12 -21.38 10.52
CA LEU A 19 62.32 -20.81 11.60
C LEU A 19 61.98 -19.32 11.39
N PRO A 20 62.90 -18.42 10.98
CA PRO A 20 62.57 -17.03 10.69
C PRO A 20 61.57 -16.88 9.53
N LEU A 21 61.65 -17.75 8.53
CA LEU A 21 60.74 -17.74 7.38
C LEU A 21 59.31 -18.15 7.79
N MET A 22 59.18 -19.19 8.63
CA MET A 22 57.89 -19.60 9.19
C MET A 22 57.26 -18.51 10.06
N ILE A 23 58.06 -17.85 10.91
CA ILE A 23 57.58 -16.73 11.74
C ILE A 23 57.14 -15.55 10.87
N GLY A 24 57.93 -15.20 9.85
CA GLY A 24 57.57 -14.14 8.91
C GLY A 24 56.24 -14.41 8.20
N LEU A 25 56.04 -15.64 7.73
CA LEU A 25 54.78 -16.05 7.07
C LEU A 25 53.60 -16.03 8.06
N PHE A 26 53.80 -16.49 9.29
CA PHE A 26 52.77 -16.43 10.33
C PHE A 26 52.34 -14.98 10.64
N VAL A 27 53.30 -14.08 10.87
CA VAL A 27 53.03 -12.65 11.14
C VAL A 27 52.28 -12.01 9.98
N PHE A 28 52.70 -12.30 8.75
CA PHE A 28 52.02 -11.82 7.55
C PHE A 28 50.56 -12.32 7.47
N CYS A 29 50.34 -13.63 7.66
CA CYS A 29 49.01 -14.21 7.65
C CYS A 29 48.11 -13.61 8.74
N VAL A 30 48.62 -13.39 9.95
CA VAL A 30 47.88 -12.76 11.05
C VAL A 30 47.50 -11.32 10.70
N GLN A 31 48.43 -10.53 10.16
CA GLN A 31 48.17 -9.14 9.78
C GLN A 31 47.12 -9.06 8.67
N VAL A 32 47.24 -9.88 7.63
CA VAL A 32 46.27 -9.94 6.53
C VAL A 32 44.90 -10.40 7.04
N ALA A 33 44.86 -11.40 7.92
CA ALA A 33 43.61 -11.85 8.54
C ALA A 33 42.95 -10.74 9.36
N GLN A 34 43.72 -9.99 10.16
CA GLN A 34 43.21 -8.84 10.93
C GLN A 34 42.63 -7.76 10.00
N GLN A 35 43.33 -7.42 8.92
CA GLN A 35 42.87 -6.41 7.96
C GLN A 35 41.61 -6.86 7.21
N LEU A 36 41.57 -8.11 6.75
CA LEU A 36 40.40 -8.68 6.08
C LEU A 36 39.19 -8.73 7.02
N GLN A 37 39.39 -9.11 8.29
CA GLN A 37 38.33 -9.11 9.28
C GLN A 37 37.79 -7.71 9.54
N ALA A 38 38.68 -6.72 9.72
CA ALA A 38 38.29 -5.32 9.93
C ALA A 38 37.53 -4.75 8.71
N HIS A 39 38.00 -5.07 7.50
CA HIS A 39 37.32 -4.66 6.27
C HIS A 39 35.93 -5.29 6.15
N SER A 40 35.80 -6.61 6.38
CA SER A 40 34.52 -7.32 6.32
C SER A 40 33.50 -6.76 7.32
N LYS A 41 33.92 -6.54 8.58
CA LYS A 41 33.06 -5.95 9.62
C LYS A 41 32.62 -4.54 9.24
N LEU A 42 33.52 -3.72 8.72
CA LEU A 42 33.19 -2.35 8.31
C LEU A 42 32.21 -2.35 7.13
N THR A 43 32.41 -3.22 6.13
CA THR A 43 31.52 -3.31 4.97
C THR A 43 30.11 -3.74 5.40
N GLU A 44 29.97 -4.81 6.18
CA GLU A 44 28.68 -5.25 6.73
C GLU A 44 28.01 -4.13 7.55
N ALA A 45 28.77 -3.44 8.40
CA ALA A 45 28.28 -2.32 9.17
C ALA A 45 27.75 -1.18 8.29
N THR A 46 28.45 -0.86 7.20
CA THR A 46 28.00 0.15 6.24
C THR A 46 26.76 -0.29 5.46
N GLU A 47 26.62 -1.57 5.12
CA GLU A 47 25.42 -2.10 4.48
C GLU A 47 24.20 -1.95 5.40
N VAL A 48 24.30 -2.48 6.62
CA VAL A 48 23.23 -2.41 7.62
C VAL A 48 22.86 -0.95 7.94
N ALA A 49 23.85 -0.08 8.12
CA ALA A 49 23.60 1.34 8.38
C ALA A 49 22.94 2.05 7.20
N SER A 50 23.39 1.79 5.97
CA SER A 50 22.79 2.38 4.76
C SER A 50 21.33 1.96 4.59
N LEU A 51 21.00 0.69 4.84
CA LEU A 51 19.63 0.17 4.78
C LEU A 51 18.75 0.82 5.85
N ALA A 52 19.27 0.93 7.08
CA ALA A 52 18.54 1.55 8.18
C ALA A 52 18.26 3.04 7.92
N LEU A 53 19.19 3.76 7.30
CA LEU A 53 19.01 5.15 6.89
C LEU A 53 18.03 5.30 5.72
N ALA A 54 18.04 4.38 4.75
CA ALA A 54 17.07 4.35 3.67
C ALA A 54 15.65 4.01 4.18
N ALA A 55 15.54 3.17 5.22
CA ALA A 55 14.29 2.84 5.89
C ALA A 55 13.70 4.01 6.69
N ARG A 56 14.53 4.99 7.06
CA ARG A 56 14.14 6.12 7.90
C ARG A 56 13.56 7.27 7.07
N THR A 57 12.35 7.71 7.44
CA THR A 57 11.59 8.77 6.75
C THR A 57 11.90 10.17 7.25
N GLU A 58 12.44 10.31 8.47
CA GLU A 58 12.64 11.60 9.14
C GLU A 58 14.03 11.68 9.80
N GLY A 59 14.70 12.82 9.68
CA GLY A 59 15.98 13.09 10.33
C GLY A 59 16.78 14.15 9.59
N SER A 60 17.44 15.05 10.32
CA SER A 60 18.45 15.95 9.73
C SER A 60 19.73 15.16 9.41
N THR A 61 20.56 15.68 8.51
CA THR A 61 21.86 15.09 8.18
C THR A 61 22.71 14.81 9.43
N ALA A 62 22.65 15.68 10.44
CA ALA A 62 23.35 15.50 11.71
C ALA A 62 22.82 14.30 12.52
N THR A 63 21.49 14.17 12.64
CA THR A 63 20.88 13.03 13.34
C THR A 63 21.10 11.70 12.61
N ASN A 64 21.15 11.73 11.27
CA ASN A 64 21.40 10.55 10.45
C ASN A 64 22.86 10.11 10.57
N LYS A 65 23.79 11.06 10.66
CA LYS A 65 25.20 10.78 10.92
C LYS A 65 25.42 10.13 12.29
N GLU A 66 24.85 10.69 13.36
CA GLU A 66 24.93 10.10 14.70
C GLU A 66 24.32 8.68 14.73
N TYR A 67 23.19 8.48 14.04
CA TYR A 67 22.55 7.17 13.95
C TYR A 67 23.42 6.14 13.21
N ALA A 68 24.03 6.54 12.09
CA ALA A 68 24.95 5.70 11.33
C ALA A 68 26.21 5.35 12.17
N GLU A 69 26.78 6.34 12.85
CA GLU A 69 27.91 6.18 13.77
C GLU A 69 27.60 5.14 14.86
N ARG A 70 26.41 5.20 15.45
CA ARG A 70 25.97 4.24 16.47
C ARG A 70 25.82 2.82 15.94
N ILE A 71 25.34 2.64 14.71
CA ILE A 71 25.25 1.32 14.09
C ILE A 71 26.66 0.80 13.81
N ILE A 72 27.49 1.61 13.16
CA ILE A 72 28.83 1.21 12.72
C ILE A 72 29.73 0.85 13.91
N THR A 73 29.68 1.63 14.98
CA THR A 73 30.48 1.39 16.19
C THR A 73 30.13 0.08 16.89
N ARG A 74 28.93 -0.50 16.67
CA ARG A 74 28.56 -1.81 17.23
C ARG A 74 29.21 -3.00 16.53
N TYR A 75 29.56 -2.86 15.26
CA TYR A 75 30.18 -3.92 14.46
C TYR A 75 31.70 -3.88 14.50
N ILE A 76 32.27 -2.71 14.82
CA ILE A 76 33.70 -2.46 14.79
C ILE A 76 34.38 -2.86 16.12
N ASP A 77 35.61 -3.35 16.04
CA ASP A 77 36.40 -3.76 17.20
C ASP A 77 36.92 -2.57 18.04
N LYS A 78 37.15 -2.83 19.33
CA LYS A 78 37.68 -1.84 20.30
C LYS A 78 39.07 -1.28 19.95
N SER A 79 39.81 -1.92 19.04
CA SER A 79 41.11 -1.45 18.53
C SER A 79 41.01 -0.25 17.58
N THR A 80 39.80 0.25 17.34
CA THR A 80 39.55 1.36 16.44
C THR A 80 39.74 2.69 17.14
N LYS A 81 40.64 3.51 16.60
CA LYS A 81 40.95 4.85 17.12
C LYS A 81 39.97 5.92 16.65
N ARG A 82 39.58 5.84 15.38
CA ARG A 82 38.72 6.83 14.72
C ARG A 82 37.88 6.18 13.64
N ILE A 83 36.69 6.71 13.44
CA ILE A 83 35.80 6.37 12.34
C ILE A 83 35.38 7.68 11.66
N ASP A 84 35.68 7.81 10.38
CA ASP A 84 35.23 8.92 9.54
C ASP A 84 34.02 8.42 8.73
N ILE A 85 32.86 9.09 8.87
CA ILE A 85 31.62 8.74 8.16
C ILE A 85 31.15 9.91 7.30
N ASP A 86 30.80 9.57 6.05
CA ASP A 86 30.24 10.46 5.04
C ASP A 86 28.94 9.86 4.48
N ILE A 87 27.90 10.71 4.38
CA ILE A 87 26.54 10.32 4.02
C ILE A 87 26.03 11.27 2.94
N ASP A 88 25.70 10.72 1.77
CA ASP A 88 25.02 11.41 0.67
C ASP A 88 23.62 10.82 0.50
N GLU A 89 22.60 11.58 0.91
CA GLU A 89 21.20 11.21 0.77
C GLU A 89 20.61 11.91 -0.47
N LYS A 90 20.05 11.11 -1.38
CA LYS A 90 19.36 11.58 -2.57
C LYS A 90 17.91 11.17 -2.50
N LYS A 91 17.01 12.16 -2.55
CA LYS A 91 15.58 11.95 -2.68
C LYS A 91 15.14 12.32 -4.09
N CYS A 92 14.34 11.46 -4.70
CA CYS A 92 13.80 11.66 -6.03
C CYS A 92 12.29 11.62 -5.94
N ASP A 93 11.65 12.78 -6.12
CA ASP A 93 10.21 12.95 -6.04
C ASP A 93 9.62 13.32 -7.42
N TYR A 94 8.30 13.19 -7.56
CA TYR A 94 7.58 13.62 -8.77
C TYR A 94 7.54 15.14 -8.92
N SER A 95 7.51 15.90 -7.82
CA SER A 95 7.48 17.37 -7.80
C SER A 95 8.64 17.98 -8.57
N ASP A 96 9.82 17.35 -8.49
CA ASP A 96 11.07 17.88 -9.01
C ASP A 96 11.36 17.36 -10.43
N GLY A 97 10.45 16.54 -10.97
CA GLY A 97 10.61 15.88 -12.26
C GLY A 97 11.73 14.83 -12.28
N CYS A 98 12.26 14.45 -11.12
CA CYS A 98 13.42 13.56 -11.01
C CYS A 98 13.08 12.15 -11.47
N VAL A 99 11.93 11.61 -11.02
CA VAL A 99 11.48 10.25 -11.37
C VAL A 99 11.35 10.12 -12.88
N GLN A 100 10.77 11.13 -13.52
CA GLN A 100 10.55 11.20 -14.96
C GLN A 100 11.87 11.32 -15.75
N LYS A 101 12.82 12.13 -15.28
CA LYS A 101 14.13 12.29 -15.92
C LYS A 101 15.00 11.03 -15.80
N SER A 102 14.91 10.34 -14.66
CA SER A 102 15.69 9.14 -14.38
C SER A 102 15.09 7.87 -14.98
N GLY A 103 13.84 7.93 -15.49
CA GLY A 103 13.14 6.75 -16.00
C GLY A 103 12.77 5.73 -14.91
N GLU A 104 12.65 6.20 -13.67
CA GLU A 104 12.30 5.36 -12.51
C GLU A 104 10.78 5.19 -12.42
N ILE A 105 10.35 4.06 -11.88
CA ILE A 105 8.92 3.68 -11.80
C ILE A 105 8.20 4.38 -10.63
N ALA A 106 8.93 4.82 -9.61
CA ALA A 106 8.36 5.45 -8.42
C ALA A 106 9.38 6.41 -7.76
N PRO A 107 8.91 7.33 -6.89
CA PRO A 107 9.78 8.12 -6.05
C PRO A 107 10.64 7.21 -5.19
N TYR A 108 11.88 7.62 -4.92
CA TYR A 108 12.80 6.82 -4.13
C TYR A 108 13.69 7.67 -3.24
N LYS A 109 14.21 7.02 -2.20
CA LYS A 109 15.29 7.50 -1.36
C LYS A 109 16.51 6.60 -1.56
N GLN A 110 17.62 7.20 -1.96
CA GLN A 110 18.91 6.55 -2.04
C GLN A 110 19.84 7.11 -0.97
N VAL A 111 20.55 6.23 -0.29
CA VAL A 111 21.55 6.58 0.71
C VAL A 111 22.88 5.98 0.29
N ASN A 112 23.85 6.85 0.00
CA ASN A 112 25.24 6.48 -0.23
C ASN A 112 25.99 6.71 1.07
N LEU A 113 26.44 5.64 1.71
CA LEU A 113 27.19 5.68 2.96
C LEU A 113 28.62 5.24 2.70
N SER A 114 29.59 6.05 3.14
CA SER A 114 30.98 5.64 3.17
C SER A 114 31.57 5.82 4.56
N ALA A 115 32.33 4.84 5.00
CA ALA A 115 32.99 4.86 6.30
C ALA A 115 34.45 4.47 6.15
N ARG A 116 35.31 5.09 6.95
CA ARG A 116 36.73 4.75 7.05
C ARG A 116 37.11 4.61 8.52
N SER A 117 37.61 3.45 8.90
CA SER A 117 38.08 3.18 10.26
C SER A 117 39.60 3.02 10.31
N TYR A 118 40.20 3.50 11.39
CA TYR A 118 41.65 3.47 11.64
C TYR A 118 41.94 2.57 12.84
N HIS A 119 42.82 1.60 12.66
CA HIS A 119 43.08 0.50 13.59
C HIS A 119 44.56 0.42 13.96
N ASP A 120 44.81 -0.03 15.17
CA ASP A 120 46.14 -0.50 15.58
C ASP A 120 46.40 -1.92 15.07
N SER A 121 47.54 -2.13 14.43
CA SER A 121 48.03 -3.45 14.05
C SER A 121 48.36 -4.25 15.32
N TRP A 122 47.99 -5.53 15.35
CA TRP A 122 48.40 -6.41 16.47
C TRP A 122 49.91 -6.63 16.52
N LEU A 123 50.57 -6.51 15.38
CA LEU A 123 52.01 -6.71 15.21
C LEU A 123 52.57 -5.55 14.37
N SER A 124 53.70 -4.98 14.81
CA SER A 124 54.45 -3.97 14.06
C SER A 124 55.91 -4.42 13.90
N TYR A 125 56.43 -4.29 12.68
CA TYR A 125 57.80 -4.67 12.37
C TYR A 125 58.32 -3.92 11.14
N GLU A 126 59.10 -2.87 11.39
CA GLU A 126 59.66 -1.97 10.38
C GLU A 126 60.45 -2.69 9.27
N PRO A 127 61.31 -3.70 9.53
CA PRO A 127 62.08 -4.35 8.46
C PRO A 127 61.22 -5.07 7.41
N PHE A 128 59.98 -5.43 7.73
CA PHE A 128 59.02 -6.02 6.78
C PHE A 128 57.92 -5.04 6.34
N ASN A 129 58.10 -3.73 6.59
CA ASN A 129 57.14 -2.67 6.27
C ASN A 129 55.75 -2.90 6.90
N LEU A 130 55.71 -3.57 8.06
CA LEU A 130 54.49 -3.82 8.83
C LEU A 130 54.23 -2.61 9.72
N LYS A 131 53.39 -1.71 9.23
CA LYS A 131 53.05 -0.45 9.89
C LYS A 131 52.27 -0.69 11.20
N PRO A 132 52.46 0.17 12.22
CA PRO A 132 51.73 0.08 13.48
C PRO A 132 50.24 0.39 13.34
N GLU A 133 49.85 1.07 12.27
CA GLU A 133 48.47 1.46 12.00
C GLU A 133 48.08 1.06 10.57
N PHE A 134 46.81 0.70 10.41
CA PHE A 134 46.20 0.49 9.11
C PHE A 134 44.80 1.10 9.08
N ASN A 135 44.31 1.40 7.89
CA ASN A 135 42.94 1.84 7.69
C ASN A 135 42.21 0.92 6.72
N VAL A 136 40.89 0.85 6.92
CA VAL A 136 39.99 0.13 6.02
C VAL A 136 38.83 1.04 5.70
N ALA A 137 38.31 0.92 4.48
CA ALA A 137 37.17 1.69 3.99
C ALA A 137 36.06 0.75 3.55
N GLY A 138 34.83 1.11 3.88
CA GLY A 138 33.60 0.44 3.45
C GLY A 138 32.69 1.44 2.76
N LYS A 139 31.96 0.99 1.73
CA LYS A 139 30.98 1.80 1.02
C LYS A 139 29.75 0.95 0.77
N SER A 140 28.58 1.53 0.97
CA SER A 140 27.31 0.90 0.64
C SER A 140 26.35 1.92 0.03
N VAL A 141 25.52 1.42 -0.89
CA VAL A 141 24.41 2.17 -1.50
C VAL A 141 23.13 1.42 -1.21
N SER A 142 22.19 2.09 -0.55
CA SER A 142 20.85 1.55 -0.32
C SER A 142 19.83 2.37 -1.09
N HIS A 143 18.92 1.69 -1.78
CA HIS A 143 17.86 2.31 -2.57
C HIS A 143 16.50 1.79 -2.09
N ARG A 144 15.56 2.68 -1.84
CA ARG A 144 14.21 2.34 -1.39
C ARG A 144 13.17 3.19 -2.10
N TYR A 145 12.18 2.54 -2.72
CA TYR A 145 11.00 3.22 -3.24
C TYR A 145 10.10 3.75 -2.11
N ILE A 146 9.64 4.99 -2.26
CA ILE A 146 8.68 5.62 -1.37
C ILE A 146 7.28 5.24 -1.87
N PRO A 147 6.35 4.88 -0.97
CA PRO A 147 4.98 4.57 -1.36
C PRO A 147 4.36 5.70 -2.20
N GLN A 148 3.64 5.34 -3.26
CA GLN A 148 2.88 6.31 -4.03
C GLN A 148 1.53 6.59 -3.33
N PRO A 149 1.01 7.81 -3.42
CA PRO A 149 -0.34 8.08 -2.93
C PRO A 149 -1.36 7.33 -3.80
N MET A 150 -2.44 6.88 -3.17
CA MET A 150 -3.43 6.01 -3.80
C MET A 150 -4.85 6.49 -3.52
N ASP A 151 -5.75 6.23 -4.46
CA ASP A 151 -7.19 6.34 -4.26
C ASP A 151 -7.76 4.94 -4.02
N VAL A 152 -8.27 4.70 -2.81
CA VAL A 152 -8.80 3.40 -2.39
C VAL A 152 -10.32 3.44 -2.39
N TYR A 153 -10.94 2.54 -3.15
CA TYR A 153 -12.39 2.40 -3.28
C TYR A 153 -12.81 1.09 -2.61
N PHE A 154 -13.35 1.19 -1.39
CA PHE A 154 -13.96 0.06 -0.71
C PHE A 154 -15.36 -0.18 -1.27
N ILE A 155 -15.60 -1.35 -1.84
CA ILE A 155 -16.89 -1.79 -2.36
C ILE A 155 -17.48 -2.74 -1.32
N LEU A 156 -18.39 -2.23 -0.49
CA LEU A 156 -18.83 -2.89 0.72
C LEU A 156 -20.22 -3.53 0.54
N ASP A 157 -20.28 -4.83 0.74
CA ASP A 157 -21.54 -5.56 0.87
C ASP A 157 -22.25 -5.11 2.16
N VAL A 158 -23.48 -4.62 2.03
CA VAL A 158 -24.33 -4.25 3.17
C VAL A 158 -25.60 -5.08 3.24
N SER A 159 -25.59 -6.28 2.64
CA SER A 159 -26.70 -7.21 2.70
C SER A 159 -26.99 -7.72 4.11
N ASP A 160 -28.17 -8.31 4.30
CA ASP A 160 -28.59 -8.81 5.62
C ASP A 160 -27.71 -9.93 6.17
N SER A 161 -27.00 -10.70 5.32
CA SER A 161 -26.05 -11.73 5.76
C SER A 161 -24.84 -11.15 6.50
N MET A 162 -24.49 -9.89 6.25
CA MET A 162 -23.40 -9.20 6.95
C MET A 162 -23.71 -8.93 8.44
N LYS A 163 -24.96 -9.16 8.89
CA LYS A 163 -25.35 -9.17 10.32
C LYS A 163 -24.92 -10.44 11.05
N LEU A 164 -24.58 -11.50 10.32
CA LEU A 164 -24.19 -12.77 10.91
C LEU A 164 -22.88 -12.65 11.66
N LEU A 165 -22.71 -13.53 12.64
CA LEU A 165 -21.50 -13.63 13.43
C LEU A 165 -20.43 -14.38 12.64
N MET A 166 -19.20 -13.90 12.74
CA MET A 166 -17.99 -14.61 12.34
C MET A 166 -17.60 -15.64 13.41
N LYS A 167 -16.58 -16.45 13.13
CA LYS A 167 -16.04 -17.45 14.07
C LYS A 167 -15.58 -16.85 15.40
N ASP A 168 -15.11 -15.60 15.39
CA ASP A 168 -14.66 -14.88 16.60
C ASP A 168 -15.82 -14.29 17.43
N GLY A 169 -17.08 -14.52 17.02
CA GLY A 169 -18.28 -14.06 17.71
C GLY A 169 -18.65 -12.59 17.44
N LYS A 170 -17.91 -11.88 16.57
CA LYS A 170 -18.28 -10.52 16.14
C LYS A 170 -19.13 -10.55 14.88
N LYS A 171 -19.94 -9.52 14.66
CA LYS A 171 -20.68 -9.37 13.39
C LYS A 171 -19.70 -9.09 12.26
N ARG A 172 -19.93 -9.72 11.10
CA ARG A 172 -19.11 -9.53 9.89
C ARG A 172 -18.92 -8.06 9.55
N ILE A 173 -20.02 -7.29 9.52
CA ILE A 173 -19.98 -5.85 9.22
C ILE A 173 -19.13 -5.04 10.22
N ASP A 174 -19.19 -5.37 11.51
CA ASP A 174 -18.45 -4.63 12.54
C ASP A 174 -16.95 -4.89 12.41
N THR A 175 -16.56 -6.16 12.16
CA THR A 175 -15.17 -6.53 11.86
C THR A 175 -14.65 -5.79 10.63
N VAL A 176 -15.42 -5.77 9.54
CA VAL A 176 -15.02 -5.07 8.31
C VAL A 176 -14.85 -3.56 8.54
N LYS A 177 -15.80 -2.91 9.22
CA LYS A 177 -15.71 -1.48 9.56
C LYS A 177 -14.47 -1.17 10.38
N LEU A 178 -14.17 -1.97 11.41
CA LEU A 178 -12.98 -1.80 12.24
C LEU A 178 -11.68 -1.99 11.43
N THR A 179 -11.66 -2.95 10.51
CA THR A 179 -10.50 -3.17 9.64
C THR A 179 -10.28 -2.01 8.65
N ILE A 180 -11.35 -1.50 8.03
CA ILE A 180 -11.28 -0.30 7.20
C ILE A 180 -10.78 0.89 8.03
N GLU A 181 -11.29 1.08 9.25
CA GLU A 181 -10.86 2.15 10.16
C GLU A 181 -9.34 2.08 10.43
N ARG A 182 -8.84 0.88 10.78
CA ARG A 182 -7.42 0.62 10.99
C ARG A 182 -6.58 0.87 9.74
N PHE A 183 -7.08 0.52 8.57
CA PHE A 183 -6.39 0.76 7.30
C PHE A 183 -6.34 2.24 6.93
N VAL A 184 -7.43 2.99 7.16
CA VAL A 184 -7.47 4.44 6.97
C VAL A 184 -6.47 5.14 7.90
N ASP A 185 -6.30 4.68 9.13
CA ASP A 185 -5.26 5.18 10.04
C ASP A 185 -3.84 4.89 9.52
N TYR A 186 -3.63 3.76 8.86
CA TYR A 186 -2.37 3.46 8.18
C TYR A 186 -2.12 4.39 6.99
N LEU A 187 -3.14 4.61 6.13
CA LEU A 187 -3.05 5.56 5.00
C LEU A 187 -2.66 6.97 5.45
N GLY A 188 -3.17 7.41 6.60
CA GLY A 188 -2.83 8.72 7.17
C GLY A 188 -1.40 8.85 7.68
N LYS A 189 -0.68 7.73 7.88
CA LYS A 189 0.71 7.70 8.35
C LYS A 189 1.72 7.47 7.22
N LEU A 190 1.27 7.25 5.99
CA LEU A 190 2.16 7.02 4.86
C LEU A 190 2.98 8.29 4.55
N PRO A 191 4.31 8.16 4.32
CA PRO A 191 5.19 9.30 4.04
C PRO A 191 5.10 9.69 2.56
N THR A 192 3.91 10.12 2.10
CA THR A 192 3.66 10.51 0.71
C THR A 192 3.57 12.03 0.56
N GLU A 193 4.05 12.56 -0.57
CA GLU A 193 4.01 14.00 -0.86
C GLU A 193 2.57 14.54 -0.92
N LYS A 194 1.65 13.74 -1.45
CA LYS A 194 0.21 13.99 -1.43
C LYS A 194 -0.48 12.93 -0.61
N LYS A 195 -1.63 13.26 -0.02
CA LYS A 195 -2.41 12.28 0.73
C LYS A 195 -3.06 11.26 -0.21
N SER A 196 -3.08 10.02 0.26
CA SER A 196 -4.01 9.01 -0.25
C SER A 196 -5.45 9.45 0.05
N ARG A 197 -6.41 8.90 -0.69
CA ARG A 197 -7.83 9.14 -0.48
C ARG A 197 -8.57 7.83 -0.38
N VAL A 198 -9.71 7.88 0.28
CA VAL A 198 -10.56 6.71 0.50
C VAL A 198 -12.00 7.06 0.15
N ALA A 199 -12.67 6.13 -0.52
CA ALA A 199 -14.10 6.13 -0.81
C ALA A 199 -14.72 4.83 -0.30
N LEU A 200 -16.01 4.86 -0.01
CA LEU A 200 -16.77 3.68 0.37
C LEU A 200 -18.07 3.62 -0.43
N LEU A 201 -18.21 2.59 -1.24
CA LEU A 201 -19.36 2.36 -2.10
C LEU A 201 -20.10 1.14 -1.54
N ALA A 202 -21.07 1.42 -0.68
CA ALA A 202 -21.95 0.40 -0.14
C ALA A 202 -22.92 -0.09 -1.23
N TYR A 203 -23.20 -1.39 -1.26
CA TYR A 203 -24.17 -1.98 -2.17
C TYR A 203 -25.04 -3.06 -1.51
N GLY A 204 -26.29 -3.11 -1.95
CA GLY A 204 -27.19 -4.23 -1.75
C GLY A 204 -27.72 -4.69 -3.12
N HIS A 205 -29.04 -4.71 -3.31
CA HIS A 205 -29.68 -4.82 -4.63
C HIS A 205 -29.69 -3.50 -5.41
N VAL A 206 -29.29 -2.41 -4.77
CA VAL A 206 -29.15 -1.09 -5.37
C VAL A 206 -27.90 -0.43 -4.81
N HIS A 207 -27.49 0.64 -5.47
CA HIS A 207 -26.50 1.56 -4.93
C HIS A 207 -27.19 2.87 -4.51
N VAL A 208 -26.75 3.44 -3.39
CA VAL A 208 -27.33 4.66 -2.83
C VAL A 208 -26.23 5.70 -2.69
N LYS A 209 -26.37 6.79 -3.45
CA LYS A 209 -25.44 7.91 -3.43
C LYS A 209 -25.98 9.03 -2.57
N GLU A 210 -25.18 9.49 -1.62
CA GLU A 210 -25.48 10.73 -0.92
C GLU A 210 -25.21 11.91 -1.86
N SER A 211 -26.22 12.76 -2.04
CA SER A 211 -26.06 13.99 -2.80
C SER A 211 -25.51 15.05 -1.85
N LEU A 212 -24.33 15.59 -2.17
CA LEU A 212 -23.77 16.76 -1.47
C LEU A 212 -24.71 17.96 -1.68
N GLY A 213 -25.52 18.26 -0.68
CA GLY A 213 -26.52 19.32 -0.72
C GLY A 213 -27.19 19.53 0.64
N PRO A 214 -27.91 20.64 0.84
CA PRO A 214 -28.65 20.84 2.08
C PRO A 214 -29.70 19.74 2.25
N PRO A 215 -30.02 19.35 3.50
CA PRO A 215 -31.08 18.39 3.75
C PRO A 215 -32.40 18.91 3.18
N VAL A 216 -33.22 17.99 2.68
CA VAL A 216 -34.57 18.28 2.24
C VAL A 216 -35.42 18.51 3.49
N VAL A 217 -36.10 19.66 3.53
CA VAL A 217 -37.00 20.01 4.62
C VAL A 217 -38.41 20.20 4.08
N ILE A 218 -39.36 19.45 4.60
CA ILE A 218 -40.79 19.60 4.30
C ILE A 218 -41.51 19.97 5.58
N ARG A 219 -42.30 21.05 5.54
CA ARG A 219 -43.13 21.46 6.66
C ARG A 219 -44.44 20.68 6.63
N ASN A 220 -44.71 19.93 7.69
CA ASN A 220 -45.99 19.26 7.91
C ASN A 220 -46.66 19.87 9.17
N GLY A 221 -47.61 20.77 8.95
CA GLY A 221 -48.24 21.54 10.03
C GLY A 221 -47.24 22.40 10.82
N SER A 222 -47.07 22.07 12.10
CA SER A 222 -46.13 22.72 13.02
C SER A 222 -44.74 22.06 13.06
N GLN A 223 -44.56 20.91 12.42
CA GLN A 223 -43.32 20.15 12.41
C GLN A 223 -42.54 20.35 11.11
N ASN A 224 -41.21 20.40 11.22
CA ASN A 224 -40.31 20.32 10.09
C ASN A 224 -39.74 18.90 10.03
N LEU A 225 -39.98 18.22 8.92
CA LEU A 225 -39.42 16.90 8.66
C LEU A 225 -38.16 17.07 7.81
N HIS A 226 -37.09 16.36 8.17
CA HIS A 226 -35.77 16.50 7.59
C HIS A 226 -35.29 15.18 7.01
N TRP A 227 -34.80 15.21 5.77
CA TRP A 227 -34.18 14.06 5.12
C TRP A 227 -32.83 14.46 4.52
N GLN A 228 -31.86 13.56 4.58
CA GLN A 228 -30.61 13.76 3.84
C GLN A 228 -30.87 13.52 2.35
N LYS A 229 -30.29 14.36 1.51
CA LYS A 229 -30.51 14.23 0.07
C LYS A 229 -29.75 13.00 -0.43
N LYS A 230 -30.46 12.02 -0.97
CA LYS A 230 -29.87 10.81 -1.55
C LYS A 230 -30.60 10.36 -2.80
N ILE A 231 -29.85 9.68 -3.65
CA ILE A 231 -30.30 9.17 -4.94
C ILE A 231 -30.05 7.66 -4.96
N VAL A 232 -31.10 6.91 -5.27
CA VAL A 232 -31.05 5.45 -5.38
C VAL A 232 -30.90 5.09 -6.85
N TYR A 233 -29.81 4.40 -7.15
CA TYR A 233 -29.46 3.91 -8.48
C TYR A 233 -29.66 2.40 -8.57
N GLU A 234 -30.27 2.00 -9.67
CA GLU A 234 -30.24 0.63 -10.16
C GLU A 234 -29.60 0.66 -11.54
N TYR A 235 -28.41 0.09 -11.63
CA TYR A 235 -27.61 0.16 -12.85
C TYR A 235 -28.04 -0.88 -13.91
N ASP A 236 -29.12 -1.65 -13.69
CA ASP A 236 -29.64 -2.61 -14.66
C ASP A 236 -30.43 -1.91 -15.77
N ASN A 237 -30.01 -2.09 -17.02
CA ASN A 237 -30.70 -1.61 -18.22
C ASN A 237 -31.43 -2.74 -18.96
N ASP A 238 -31.84 -3.78 -18.21
CA ASP A 238 -32.44 -5.03 -18.71
C ASP A 238 -31.51 -5.89 -19.60
N ASP A 239 -30.30 -5.41 -19.89
CA ASP A 239 -29.29 -6.05 -20.73
C ASP A 239 -27.88 -5.71 -20.23
N ALA A 240 -27.06 -6.74 -19.99
CA ALA A 240 -25.72 -6.53 -19.46
C ALA A 240 -24.82 -5.74 -20.39
N GLN A 241 -24.90 -5.97 -21.70
CA GLN A 241 -24.06 -5.26 -22.66
C GLN A 241 -24.37 -3.75 -22.60
N LYS A 242 -25.65 -3.37 -22.63
CA LYS A 242 -26.08 -1.97 -22.49
C LYS A 242 -25.65 -1.36 -21.15
N THR A 243 -25.82 -2.08 -20.04
CA THR A 243 -25.35 -1.64 -18.71
C THR A 243 -23.84 -1.38 -18.72
N VAL A 244 -23.04 -2.29 -19.26
CA VAL A 244 -21.58 -2.13 -19.36
C VAL A 244 -21.23 -0.97 -20.30
N GLU A 245 -21.93 -0.83 -21.43
CA GLU A 245 -21.76 0.25 -22.40
C GLU A 245 -22.01 1.62 -21.76
N SER A 246 -23.06 1.75 -20.94
CA SER A 246 -23.43 2.98 -20.26
C SER A 246 -22.81 3.15 -18.86
N MET A 247 -21.86 2.31 -18.44
CA MET A 247 -21.41 2.29 -17.03
C MET A 247 -20.80 3.60 -16.52
N PHE A 248 -20.31 4.46 -17.41
CA PHE A 248 -19.76 5.78 -17.09
C PHE A 248 -20.70 6.93 -17.47
N SER A 249 -21.94 6.61 -17.87
CA SER A 249 -22.99 7.55 -18.25
C SER A 249 -23.97 7.79 -17.09
N TYR A 250 -24.90 8.73 -17.28
CA TYR A 250 -26.06 8.86 -16.40
C TYR A 250 -26.92 7.60 -16.46
N PHE A 251 -27.32 7.10 -15.30
CA PHE A 251 -28.17 5.93 -15.16
C PHE A 251 -29.57 6.28 -14.67
N LYS A 252 -30.47 5.30 -14.77
CA LYS A 252 -31.83 5.38 -14.28
C LYS A 252 -31.84 5.66 -12.77
N ILE A 253 -32.35 6.82 -12.40
CA ILE A 253 -32.67 7.14 -11.01
C ILE A 253 -33.95 6.39 -10.67
N VAL A 254 -33.88 5.48 -9.70
CA VAL A 254 -35.04 4.70 -9.26
C VAL A 254 -35.88 5.52 -8.28
N LYS A 255 -35.20 6.12 -7.31
CA LYS A 255 -35.80 6.97 -6.27
C LYS A 255 -34.83 8.08 -5.90
N GLU A 256 -35.36 9.22 -5.50
CA GLU A 256 -34.59 10.34 -4.98
C GLU A 256 -35.40 11.01 -3.87
N ILE A 257 -34.73 11.41 -2.79
CA ILE A 257 -35.33 12.26 -1.77
C ILE A 257 -35.56 13.66 -2.36
N LYS A 258 -36.83 14.05 -2.46
CA LYS A 258 -37.24 15.31 -3.09
C LYS A 258 -37.97 16.21 -2.11
N GLY A 259 -37.74 17.51 -2.27
CA GLY A 259 -38.52 18.55 -1.60
C GLY A 259 -39.86 18.77 -2.29
N VAL A 260 -40.69 19.61 -1.68
CA VAL A 260 -41.99 19.99 -2.22
C VAL A 260 -41.91 21.22 -3.10
N ASN A 261 -42.70 21.25 -4.18
CA ASN A 261 -42.87 22.40 -5.06
C ASN A 261 -44.06 23.25 -4.62
N ARG A 262 -44.03 24.56 -4.92
CA ARG A 262 -45.10 25.51 -4.54
C ARG A 262 -46.49 25.19 -5.11
N ASN A 263 -46.56 24.36 -6.15
CA ASN A 263 -47.80 24.00 -6.84
C ASN A 263 -48.33 22.61 -6.45
N MET A 264 -47.71 21.93 -5.47
CA MET A 264 -48.16 20.61 -5.02
C MET A 264 -49.41 20.73 -4.16
N SER A 265 -50.39 19.86 -4.38
CA SER A 265 -51.56 19.78 -3.51
C SER A 265 -51.17 19.24 -2.13
N PRO A 266 -51.98 19.45 -1.08
CA PRO A 266 -51.74 18.84 0.24
C PRO A 266 -51.58 17.31 0.16
N HIS A 267 -52.39 16.65 -0.67
CA HIS A 267 -52.29 15.22 -0.92
C HIS A 267 -50.94 14.82 -1.55
N ASP A 268 -50.43 15.61 -2.50
CA ASP A 268 -49.12 15.34 -3.12
C ASP A 268 -47.96 15.59 -2.15
N ILE A 269 -48.11 16.54 -1.23
CA ILE A 269 -47.15 16.77 -0.14
C ILE A 269 -47.09 15.55 0.78
N ASP A 270 -48.24 15.03 1.22
CA ASP A 270 -48.30 13.83 2.07
C ASP A 270 -47.74 12.60 1.35
N ALA A 271 -48.03 12.44 0.06
CA ALA A 271 -47.45 11.39 -0.78
C ALA A 271 -45.91 11.51 -0.84
N GLN A 272 -45.36 12.72 -1.01
CA GLN A 272 -43.91 12.94 -1.04
C GLN A 272 -43.24 12.67 0.31
N ILE A 273 -43.90 13.01 1.42
CA ILE A 273 -43.42 12.70 2.78
C ILE A 273 -43.35 11.17 2.97
N ASN A 274 -44.41 10.46 2.59
CA ASN A 274 -44.46 9.00 2.69
C ASN A 274 -43.40 8.35 1.80
N GLU A 275 -43.21 8.85 0.58
CA GLU A 275 -42.15 8.37 -0.32
C GLU A 275 -40.76 8.61 0.28
N ASN A 276 -40.49 9.80 0.82
CA ASN A 276 -39.18 10.09 1.44
C ASN A 276 -38.92 9.17 2.66
N ASN A 277 -39.95 8.90 3.47
CA ASN A 277 -39.86 7.97 4.60
C ASN A 277 -39.61 6.53 4.14
N GLU A 278 -40.30 6.08 3.09
CA GLU A 278 -40.09 4.74 2.52
C GLU A 278 -38.66 4.59 1.99
N ILE A 279 -38.11 5.61 1.32
CA ILE A 279 -36.73 5.61 0.82
C ILE A 279 -35.73 5.54 2.00
N GLU A 280 -35.95 6.30 3.08
CA GLU A 280 -35.12 6.20 4.29
C GLU A 280 -35.14 4.82 4.92
N GLU A 281 -36.34 4.26 5.08
CA GLU A 281 -36.50 2.95 5.69
C GLU A 281 -35.89 1.86 4.81
N LYS A 282 -36.17 1.86 3.50
CA LYS A 282 -35.78 0.79 2.58
C LYS A 282 -34.31 0.85 2.19
N TYR A 283 -33.73 2.05 2.09
CA TYR A 283 -32.36 2.29 1.64
C TYR A 283 -31.57 3.12 2.67
N PRO A 284 -31.34 2.58 3.87
CA PRO A 284 -30.80 3.36 4.99
C PRO A 284 -29.29 3.61 4.89
N PHE A 285 -28.59 2.98 3.93
CA PHE A 285 -27.16 3.14 3.70
C PHE A 285 -26.88 4.18 2.62
N TYR A 286 -25.67 4.73 2.63
CA TYR A 286 -25.17 5.67 1.62
C TYR A 286 -23.67 5.49 1.42
N ASP A 287 -23.18 5.94 0.27
CA ASP A 287 -21.77 5.98 -0.03
C ASP A 287 -21.03 7.10 0.73
N ILE A 288 -19.71 6.93 0.84
CA ILE A 288 -18.82 7.99 1.28
C ILE A 288 -17.96 8.35 0.05
N PRO A 289 -18.15 9.55 -0.52
CA PRO A 289 -17.36 10.01 -1.67
C PRO A 289 -15.86 10.02 -1.36
N LEU A 290 -15.06 9.99 -2.43
CA LEU A 290 -13.61 9.98 -2.32
C LEU A 290 -13.10 11.19 -1.53
N THR A 291 -12.39 10.93 -0.42
CA THR A 291 -11.95 11.98 0.51
C THR A 291 -10.60 11.67 1.14
N ASP A 292 -9.87 12.72 1.52
CA ASP A 292 -8.70 12.65 2.41
C ASP A 292 -9.05 13.02 3.87
N GLN A 293 -10.33 13.32 4.15
CA GLN A 293 -10.83 13.67 5.48
C GLN A 293 -11.10 12.41 6.29
N TYR A 294 -10.03 11.73 6.70
CA TYR A 294 -10.09 10.41 7.34
C TYR A 294 -10.97 10.36 8.60
N ASN A 295 -10.99 11.41 9.42
CA ASN A 295 -11.83 11.44 10.61
C ASN A 295 -13.32 11.49 10.27
N GLU A 296 -13.69 12.24 9.24
CA GLU A 296 -15.05 12.31 8.71
C GLU A 296 -15.47 10.95 8.14
N PHE A 297 -14.61 10.38 7.29
CA PHE A 297 -14.81 9.07 6.70
C PHE A 297 -15.07 8.00 7.79
N LYS A 298 -14.21 7.93 8.82
CA LYS A 298 -14.36 6.99 9.94
C LYS A 298 -15.66 7.19 10.71
N ARG A 299 -16.08 8.44 10.94
CA ARG A 299 -17.34 8.73 11.63
C ARG A 299 -18.54 8.22 10.83
N ARG A 300 -18.55 8.47 9.52
CA ARG A 300 -19.61 8.03 8.61
C ARG A 300 -19.65 6.51 8.46
N LEU A 301 -18.48 5.87 8.33
CA LEU A 301 -18.34 4.41 8.24
C LEU A 301 -19.03 3.67 9.40
N LYS A 302 -18.89 4.18 10.64
CA LYS A 302 -19.52 3.57 11.82
C LYS A 302 -21.03 3.49 11.70
N GLY A 303 -21.65 4.53 11.13
CA GLY A 303 -23.10 4.68 10.99
C GLY A 303 -23.76 3.84 9.90
N ILE A 304 -23.01 3.15 9.04
CA ILE A 304 -23.58 2.47 7.87
C ILE A 304 -24.42 1.25 8.30
N PRO A 305 -25.72 1.22 8.02
CA PRO A 305 -26.57 0.09 8.33
C PRO A 305 -26.42 -1.01 7.29
N VAL A 306 -26.87 -2.21 7.67
CA VAL A 306 -26.93 -3.41 6.83
C VAL A 306 -28.40 -3.74 6.55
N LYS A 307 -28.77 -3.78 5.27
CA LYS A 307 -30.13 -4.08 4.79
C LYS A 307 -30.13 -4.51 3.32
N GLY A 308 -30.89 -5.56 3.01
CA GLY A 308 -31.21 -5.95 1.64
C GLY A 308 -30.46 -7.18 1.14
N SER A 309 -30.66 -7.49 -0.15
CA SER A 309 -29.99 -8.58 -0.87
C SER A 309 -28.67 -8.13 -1.50
N THR A 310 -27.96 -9.06 -2.13
CA THR A 310 -26.59 -8.87 -2.64
C THR A 310 -26.57 -8.79 -4.18
N GLN A 311 -26.09 -7.68 -4.73
CA GLN A 311 -25.77 -7.50 -6.16
C GLN A 311 -24.46 -6.69 -6.31
N SER A 312 -23.33 -7.40 -6.23
CA SER A 312 -21.97 -6.83 -6.21
C SER A 312 -21.60 -5.97 -7.40
N TRP A 313 -22.15 -6.26 -8.58
CA TRP A 313 -21.92 -5.47 -9.79
C TRP A 313 -22.42 -4.02 -9.64
N GLN A 314 -23.44 -3.75 -8.81
CA GLN A 314 -23.91 -2.39 -8.52
C GLN A 314 -22.81 -1.56 -7.84
N GLY A 315 -22.16 -2.13 -6.83
CA GLY A 315 -21.05 -1.50 -6.11
C GLY A 315 -19.79 -1.34 -6.96
N ILE A 316 -19.50 -2.30 -7.85
CA ILE A 316 -18.37 -2.22 -8.79
C ILE A 316 -18.58 -1.07 -9.79
N ILE A 317 -19.79 -0.93 -10.36
CA ILE A 317 -20.11 0.19 -11.26
C ILE A 317 -20.01 1.52 -10.50
N ALA A 318 -20.59 1.62 -9.30
CA ALA A 318 -20.51 2.82 -8.49
C ALA A 318 -19.06 3.27 -8.22
N ALA A 319 -18.20 2.33 -7.82
CA ALA A 319 -16.79 2.62 -7.59
C ALA A 319 -16.07 3.05 -8.88
N ALA A 320 -16.39 2.40 -10.00
CA ALA A 320 -15.85 2.79 -11.30
C ALA A 320 -16.26 4.24 -11.64
N GLN A 321 -17.52 4.62 -11.40
CA GLN A 321 -18.01 5.97 -11.63
C GLN A 321 -17.32 6.99 -10.74
N GLU A 322 -17.21 6.70 -9.44
CA GLU A 322 -16.51 7.55 -8.48
C GLU A 322 -15.06 7.78 -8.91
N ALA A 323 -14.34 6.73 -9.30
CA ALA A 323 -12.98 6.82 -9.82
C ALA A 323 -12.90 7.57 -11.16
N TYR A 324 -13.87 7.41 -12.04
CA TYR A 324 -13.88 8.05 -13.35
C TYR A 324 -14.12 9.57 -13.26
N GLN A 325 -14.93 10.02 -12.30
CA GLN A 325 -15.29 11.43 -12.10
C GLN A 325 -14.16 12.27 -11.49
N VAL A 326 -13.15 11.64 -10.88
CA VAL A 326 -11.98 12.34 -10.34
C VAL A 326 -11.28 13.14 -11.45
N LYS A 327 -11.03 14.42 -11.19
CA LYS A 327 -10.29 15.29 -12.09
C LYS A 327 -8.83 14.87 -12.20
N ASP A 328 -8.21 15.10 -13.36
CA ASP A 328 -6.85 14.62 -13.64
C ASP A 328 -5.78 15.22 -12.71
N ASP A 329 -5.93 16.48 -12.29
CA ASP A 329 -5.06 17.17 -11.32
C ASP A 329 -5.23 16.67 -9.88
N GLU A 330 -6.35 16.00 -9.60
CA GLU A 330 -6.65 15.41 -8.31
C GLU A 330 -6.47 13.89 -8.34
N ARG A 331 -6.23 13.21 -9.46
CA ARG A 331 -6.16 11.73 -9.50
C ARG A 331 -4.81 11.22 -8.98
N ASN A 332 -4.83 10.30 -8.01
CA ASN A 332 -3.61 9.63 -7.57
C ASN A 332 -3.15 8.59 -8.62
N PRO A 333 -1.84 8.29 -8.74
CA PRO A 333 -1.31 7.36 -9.73
C PRO A 333 -1.85 5.94 -9.54
N GLU A 334 -2.11 5.54 -8.30
CA GLU A 334 -2.63 4.22 -7.93
C GLU A 334 -4.12 4.28 -7.62
N GLN A 335 -4.91 3.39 -8.24
CA GLN A 335 -6.34 3.24 -8.02
C GLN A 335 -6.61 1.82 -7.54
N VAL A 336 -7.05 1.67 -6.29
CA VAL A 336 -7.19 0.36 -5.63
C VAL A 336 -8.66 0.09 -5.34
N PHE A 337 -9.24 -0.92 -5.97
CA PHE A 337 -10.62 -1.35 -5.78
C PHE A 337 -10.65 -2.61 -4.92
N ILE A 338 -11.31 -2.54 -3.76
CA ILE A 338 -11.35 -3.65 -2.79
C ILE A 338 -12.80 -4.01 -2.55
N VAL A 339 -13.22 -5.18 -3.02
CA VAL A 339 -14.55 -5.71 -2.70
C VAL A 339 -14.48 -6.46 -1.38
N LEU A 340 -15.39 -6.12 -0.46
CA LEU A 340 -15.58 -6.78 0.83
C LEU A 340 -16.99 -7.36 0.83
N SER A 341 -17.11 -8.69 0.74
CA SER A 341 -18.40 -9.38 0.65
C SER A 341 -18.36 -10.71 1.41
N ASP A 342 -19.51 -11.14 1.94
CA ASP A 342 -19.66 -12.40 2.65
C ASP A 342 -20.38 -13.49 1.84
N GLY A 343 -20.62 -13.28 0.55
CA GLY A 343 -21.38 -14.22 -0.26
C GLY A 343 -21.39 -13.96 -1.76
N LYS A 344 -22.26 -14.71 -2.45
CA LYS A 344 -22.54 -14.55 -3.88
C LYS A 344 -23.76 -13.67 -4.07
N ASP A 345 -23.85 -13.02 -5.22
CA ASP A 345 -25.07 -12.30 -5.61
C ASP A 345 -26.30 -13.23 -5.60
N MET A 346 -27.45 -12.67 -5.23
CA MET A 346 -28.69 -13.43 -5.11
C MET A 346 -29.32 -13.68 -6.48
N GLY A 347 -29.02 -14.85 -7.09
CA GLY A 347 -29.75 -15.38 -8.24
C GLY A 347 -28.89 -15.71 -9.46
N TYR A 348 -29.55 -15.89 -10.60
CA TYR A 348 -28.96 -16.21 -11.90
C TYR A 348 -29.24 -15.10 -12.91
N GLY A 349 -28.47 -15.06 -14.01
CA GLY A 349 -28.64 -14.06 -15.07
C GLY A 349 -28.34 -12.64 -14.60
N ARG A 350 -29.29 -11.71 -14.79
CA ARG A 350 -29.16 -10.28 -14.46
C ARG A 350 -28.87 -9.98 -12.99
N ASN A 351 -29.16 -10.92 -12.10
CA ASN A 351 -28.84 -10.77 -10.69
C ASN A 351 -27.45 -11.29 -10.32
N ASN A 352 -26.61 -11.68 -11.30
CA ASN A 352 -25.31 -12.30 -11.06
C ASN A 352 -24.19 -11.50 -11.73
N LEU A 353 -23.13 -11.18 -10.97
CA LEU A 353 -21.93 -10.49 -11.45
C LEU A 353 -21.36 -11.11 -12.74
N LYS A 354 -21.39 -12.45 -12.88
CA LYS A 354 -20.85 -13.12 -14.05
C LYS A 354 -21.48 -12.62 -15.35
N TYR A 355 -22.79 -12.37 -15.33
CA TYR A 355 -23.51 -11.88 -16.51
C TYR A 355 -22.96 -10.55 -17.04
N TYR A 356 -22.53 -9.65 -16.16
CA TYR A 356 -21.92 -8.37 -16.55
C TYR A 356 -20.43 -8.50 -16.85
N VAL A 357 -19.73 -9.39 -16.14
CA VAL A 357 -18.29 -9.64 -16.37
C VAL A 357 -18.05 -10.26 -17.74
N ASP A 358 -18.88 -11.21 -18.16
CA ASP A 358 -18.85 -11.82 -19.50
C ASP A 358 -19.05 -10.77 -20.61
N ASN A 359 -19.76 -9.68 -20.31
CA ASN A 359 -19.97 -8.53 -21.19
C ASN A 359 -18.88 -7.45 -21.07
N GLY A 360 -17.79 -7.72 -20.34
CA GLY A 360 -16.60 -6.88 -20.30
C GLY A 360 -16.61 -5.79 -19.22
N LEU A 361 -17.45 -5.88 -18.18
CA LEU A 361 -17.54 -4.89 -17.09
C LEU A 361 -16.15 -4.51 -16.55
N CYS A 362 -15.37 -5.50 -16.12
CA CYS A 362 -14.09 -5.25 -15.44
C CYS A 362 -12.97 -4.89 -16.41
N LYS A 363 -13.00 -5.44 -17.63
CA LYS A 363 -12.09 -5.04 -18.71
C LYS A 363 -12.27 -3.55 -19.04
N LYS A 364 -13.53 -3.10 -19.14
CA LYS A 364 -13.87 -1.71 -19.41
C LYS A 364 -13.50 -0.79 -18.24
N LEU A 365 -13.76 -1.20 -17.00
CA LEU A 365 -13.32 -0.49 -15.80
C LEU A 365 -11.80 -0.26 -15.82
N LYS A 366 -11.02 -1.34 -15.88
CA LYS A 366 -9.54 -1.26 -15.88
C LYS A 366 -9.04 -0.38 -17.01
N SER A 367 -9.51 -0.62 -18.24
CA SER A 367 -9.06 0.15 -19.42
C SER A 367 -9.41 1.63 -19.32
N LYS A 368 -10.64 1.99 -18.91
CA LYS A 368 -11.06 3.40 -18.84
C LYS A 368 -10.34 4.17 -17.75
N ILE A 369 -10.09 3.56 -16.60
CA ILE A 369 -9.39 4.22 -15.50
C ILE A 369 -7.88 4.30 -15.79
N SER A 370 -7.25 3.24 -16.31
CA SER A 370 -5.83 3.26 -16.63
C SER A 370 -5.44 4.21 -17.74
N ASN A 371 -6.36 4.49 -18.67
CA ASN A 371 -6.13 5.46 -19.75
C ASN A 371 -6.26 6.92 -19.30
N LYS A 372 -6.63 7.20 -18.04
CA LYS A 372 -6.68 8.58 -17.53
C LYS A 372 -5.32 9.04 -17.04
N ALA A 373 -5.06 10.33 -17.22
CA ALA A 373 -3.88 10.97 -16.64
C ALA A 373 -4.03 11.07 -15.12
N ASN A 374 -2.91 10.95 -14.41
CA ASN A 374 -2.85 11.24 -12.99
C ASN A 374 -2.14 12.58 -12.74
N ARG A 375 -2.21 13.05 -11.51
CA ARG A 375 -1.71 14.37 -11.10
C ARG A 375 -0.21 14.57 -11.33
N PHE A 376 0.56 13.50 -11.49
CA PHE A 376 2.01 13.53 -11.73
C PHE A 376 2.40 13.42 -13.21
N THR A 377 1.44 13.09 -14.09
CA THR A 377 1.70 12.85 -15.53
C THR A 377 1.15 13.91 -16.47
N ARG A 378 0.45 14.92 -15.94
CA ARG A 378 -0.25 15.94 -16.74
C ARG A 378 0.65 16.90 -17.53
N ASN A 379 1.88 17.15 -17.07
CA ASN A 379 2.74 18.24 -17.58
C ASN A 379 4.03 17.77 -18.27
N THR A 380 4.17 16.49 -18.61
CA THR A 380 5.44 15.95 -19.11
C THR A 380 5.23 15.15 -20.40
N SER A 381 6.10 15.40 -21.39
CA SER A 381 5.87 14.99 -22.79
C SER A 381 6.44 13.62 -23.17
N GLN A 382 6.88 12.79 -22.21
CA GLN A 382 7.54 11.51 -22.53
C GLN A 382 7.15 10.39 -21.55
N ASN A 383 6.76 9.24 -22.13
CA ASN A 383 6.71 7.88 -21.55
C ASN A 383 6.52 7.80 -20.03
N MET A 384 5.34 8.18 -19.54
CA MET A 384 5.01 8.04 -18.12
C MET A 384 4.12 6.83 -17.86
N GLU A 385 4.26 6.28 -16.65
CA GLU A 385 3.40 5.19 -16.20
C GLU A 385 1.93 5.65 -16.21
N PRO A 386 1.04 4.90 -16.89
CA PRO A 386 -0.38 5.16 -16.86
C PRO A 386 -0.92 5.00 -15.43
N THR A 387 -2.12 5.52 -15.17
CA THR A 387 -2.81 5.23 -13.91
C THR A 387 -2.90 3.72 -13.69
N LYS A 388 -2.30 3.26 -12.60
CA LYS A 388 -2.30 1.85 -12.22
C LYS A 388 -3.62 1.50 -11.55
N VAL A 389 -4.21 0.38 -11.94
CA VAL A 389 -5.48 -0.12 -11.41
C VAL A 389 -5.25 -1.47 -10.78
N ARG A 390 -5.47 -1.55 -9.47
CA ARG A 390 -5.40 -2.79 -8.70
C ARG A 390 -6.80 -3.14 -8.23
N MET A 391 -7.14 -4.41 -8.28
CA MET A 391 -8.45 -4.88 -7.88
C MET A 391 -8.27 -6.15 -7.05
N ALA A 392 -9.00 -6.25 -5.94
CA ALA A 392 -9.02 -7.45 -5.10
C ALA A 392 -10.42 -7.70 -4.51
N VAL A 393 -10.65 -8.96 -4.14
CA VAL A 393 -11.84 -9.39 -3.40
C VAL A 393 -11.40 -10.04 -2.11
N ILE A 394 -11.96 -9.59 -1.00
CA ILE A 394 -11.77 -10.19 0.31
C ILE A 394 -13.13 -10.72 0.75
N GLY A 395 -13.23 -12.05 0.74
CA GLY A 395 -14.41 -12.78 1.19
C GLY A 395 -14.42 -12.87 2.72
N VAL A 396 -15.43 -12.28 3.35
CA VAL A 396 -15.58 -12.22 4.81
C VAL A 396 -16.27 -13.48 5.28
N ASP A 397 -15.50 -14.42 5.84
CA ASP A 397 -15.96 -15.76 6.21
C ASP A 397 -16.58 -16.54 5.03
N PHE A 398 -16.17 -16.19 3.81
CA PHE A 398 -16.64 -16.77 2.55
C PHE A 398 -15.48 -16.87 1.57
N HIS A 399 -15.40 -17.98 0.82
CA HIS A 399 -14.48 -18.09 -0.29
C HIS A 399 -15.25 -17.88 -1.59
N PRO A 400 -14.95 -16.84 -2.39
CA PRO A 400 -15.54 -16.68 -3.70
C PRO A 400 -15.16 -17.87 -4.56
N VAL A 401 -16.15 -18.71 -4.87
CA VAL A 401 -15.96 -19.99 -5.58
C VAL A 401 -15.28 -19.78 -6.94
N ASP A 402 -14.43 -20.73 -7.34
CA ASP A 402 -13.87 -20.84 -8.68
C ASP A 402 -14.99 -20.74 -9.75
N ASN A 403 -14.75 -20.00 -10.84
CA ASN A 403 -15.74 -19.68 -11.88
C ASN A 403 -16.90 -18.73 -11.48
N SER A 404 -16.75 -17.96 -10.40
CA SER A 404 -17.64 -16.82 -10.15
C SER A 404 -17.25 -15.61 -11.00
N GLY A 405 -18.19 -14.66 -11.21
CA GLY A 405 -17.87 -13.38 -11.84
C GLY A 405 -16.73 -12.62 -11.12
N PHE A 406 -16.48 -12.91 -9.84
CA PHE A 406 -15.33 -12.38 -9.12
C PHE A 406 -14.00 -12.92 -9.67
N THR A 407 -13.85 -14.23 -9.85
CA THR A 407 -12.61 -14.84 -10.36
C THR A 407 -12.23 -14.28 -11.73
N GLU A 408 -13.20 -14.10 -12.62
CA GLU A 408 -12.95 -13.57 -13.96
C GLU A 408 -12.63 -12.06 -13.97
N CYS A 409 -13.23 -11.30 -13.05
CA CYS A 409 -13.02 -9.85 -12.94
C CYS A 409 -11.71 -9.47 -12.22
N PHE A 410 -11.42 -10.16 -11.11
CA PHE A 410 -10.37 -9.82 -10.15
C PHE A 410 -9.16 -10.76 -10.22
N GLY A 411 -9.26 -11.87 -10.96
CA GLY A 411 -8.17 -12.83 -11.15
C GLY A 411 -7.80 -13.55 -9.85
N ASN A 412 -6.50 -13.69 -9.60
CA ASN A 412 -5.96 -14.41 -8.44
C ASN A 412 -5.99 -13.59 -7.14
N ASN A 413 -6.39 -12.31 -7.18
CA ASN A 413 -6.43 -11.42 -6.03
C ASN A 413 -7.71 -11.62 -5.20
N ILE A 414 -8.03 -12.88 -4.93
CA ILE A 414 -9.24 -13.29 -4.22
C ILE A 414 -8.83 -14.11 -3.01
N VAL A 415 -9.20 -13.62 -1.84
CA VAL A 415 -8.79 -14.22 -0.57
C VAL A 415 -9.99 -14.38 0.34
N LYS A 416 -10.01 -15.48 1.09
CA LYS A 416 -10.93 -15.65 2.21
C LYS A 416 -10.25 -15.09 3.45
N ALA A 417 -10.99 -14.35 4.26
CA ALA A 417 -10.56 -13.91 5.58
C ALA A 417 -11.56 -14.38 6.64
N GLU A 418 -11.07 -15.02 7.68
CA GLU A 418 -11.88 -15.55 8.79
C GLU A 418 -11.98 -14.58 9.98
N ASP A 419 -11.15 -13.54 10.00
CA ASP A 419 -11.17 -12.48 11.01
C ASP A 419 -10.68 -11.13 10.45
N GLY A 420 -10.72 -10.09 11.29
CA GLY A 420 -10.34 -8.73 10.91
C GLY A 420 -8.84 -8.52 10.67
N ASP A 421 -7.97 -9.33 11.28
CA ASP A 421 -6.52 -9.26 11.11
C ASP A 421 -6.10 -9.84 9.76
N GLU A 422 -6.74 -10.93 9.32
CA GLU A 422 -6.58 -11.48 7.97
C GLU A 422 -7.03 -10.49 6.91
N ILE A 423 -8.22 -9.88 7.05
CA ILE A 423 -8.68 -8.81 6.14
C ILE A 423 -7.63 -7.70 6.07
N TYR A 424 -7.14 -7.23 7.21
CA TYR A 424 -6.16 -6.15 7.28
C TYR A 424 -4.85 -6.52 6.57
N LYS A 425 -4.32 -7.73 6.83
CA LYS A 425 -3.11 -8.25 6.21
C LYS A 425 -3.24 -8.35 4.69
N HIS A 426 -4.39 -8.82 4.20
CA HIS A 426 -4.63 -8.92 2.76
C HIS A 426 -4.70 -7.56 2.08
N ILE A 427 -5.37 -6.58 2.69
CA ILE A 427 -5.36 -5.20 2.20
C ILE A 427 -3.93 -4.65 2.15
N LEU A 428 -3.13 -4.87 3.20
CA LEU A 428 -1.74 -4.42 3.24
C LEU A 428 -0.86 -5.10 2.17
N ASN A 429 -1.02 -6.40 1.95
CA ASN A 429 -0.25 -7.11 0.92
C ASN A 429 -0.56 -6.56 -0.48
N LEU A 430 -1.83 -6.33 -0.78
CA LEU A 430 -2.27 -5.77 -2.06
C LEU A 430 -1.61 -4.42 -2.39
N ILE A 431 -1.42 -3.57 -1.38
CA ILE A 431 -0.79 -2.26 -1.59
C ILE A 431 0.75 -2.34 -1.57
N ASN A 432 1.33 -3.28 -0.81
CA ASN A 432 2.77 -3.40 -0.60
C ASN A 432 3.50 -4.24 -1.67
N GLU A 433 2.82 -5.01 -2.51
CA GLU A 433 3.42 -5.88 -3.54
C GLU A 433 4.41 -5.17 -4.49
N GLU A 434 4.36 -3.84 -4.66
CA GLU A 434 5.40 -3.08 -5.40
C GLU A 434 6.41 -2.33 -4.50
N SER A 435 6.11 -2.12 -3.21
CA SER A 435 7.01 -1.38 -2.30
C SER A 435 8.23 -2.21 -1.85
N GLY A 436 8.19 -3.53 -2.08
CA GLY A 436 9.16 -4.51 -1.57
C GLY A 436 10.22 -4.98 -2.56
N ASN A 437 10.25 -4.50 -3.81
CA ASN A 437 11.31 -4.85 -4.75
C ASN A 437 12.61 -4.12 -4.37
N LEU A 438 13.36 -4.70 -3.45
CA LEU A 438 14.78 -4.43 -3.27
C LEU A 438 15.49 -5.03 -4.49
N ARG A 439 15.91 -4.19 -5.44
CA ARG A 439 16.91 -4.60 -6.42
C ARG A 439 18.23 -4.78 -5.66
N GLY A 440 18.61 -6.04 -5.44
CA GLY A 440 19.95 -6.43 -5.02
C GLY A 440 20.95 -6.30 -6.16
#